data_AF-A0A352PWB2-F1
#
_entry.id   AF-A0A352PWB2-F1
#
_cell.length_a   1.000
_cell.length_b   1.000
_cell.length_c   1.000
_cell.angle_alpha   90.00
_cell.angle_beta   90.00
_cell.angle_gamma   90.00
#
_symmetry.space_group_name_H-M   'P 1'
#
loop_
_entity.id
_entity.type
_entity.pdbx_description
1 polymer ?
#
loop_
_entity_poly.entity_id
_entity_poly.type
_entity_poly.pdbx_seq_one_letter_code
_entity_poly.pdbx_strand_id
1 'polypeptide(L)'
;MRPNFVFFGEGIPPEAHQNAMDAARGCDLMLVVGTSGTVAPASFLPGIAKEHGAYIVEINLARTEITRQIADLSIHEPAGLALPRVVTALVELN
;
A
#
# COMPACT_ATOMS: atom_id res chain seq x y z
N MET A 1 -13.47 26.93 -11.20
CA MET A 1 -12.98 25.60 -11.63
C MET A 1 -12.96 24.69 -10.42
N ARG A 2 -13.35 23.42 -10.56
CA ARG A 2 -13.28 22.43 -9.47
C ARG A 2 -11.89 21.76 -9.49
N PRO A 3 -11.23 21.58 -8.33
CA PRO A 3 -9.94 20.91 -8.29
C PRO A 3 -10.06 19.39 -8.50
N ASN A 4 -8.99 18.78 -8.99
CA ASN A 4 -8.92 17.35 -9.31
C ASN A 4 -8.53 16.49 -8.09
N PHE A 5 -9.38 16.49 -7.07
CA PHE A 5 -9.27 15.63 -5.89
C PHE A 5 -10.61 14.95 -5.61
N VAL A 6 -10.58 13.83 -4.87
CA VAL A 6 -11.78 13.15 -4.37
C VAL A 6 -12.04 13.60 -2.93
N PHE A 7 -13.24 14.11 -2.67
CA PHE A 7 -13.67 14.46 -1.31
C PHE A 7 -14.24 13.22 -0.58
N PHE A 8 -14.32 13.27 0.74
CA PHE A 8 -15.02 12.24 1.51
C PHE A 8 -16.48 12.13 1.06
N GLY A 9 -16.93 10.88 0.89
CA GLY A 9 -18.27 10.58 0.39
C GLY A 9 -18.40 10.59 -1.14
N GLU A 10 -17.37 11.00 -1.87
CA GLU A 10 -17.34 10.88 -3.32
C GLU A 10 -16.77 9.53 -3.76
N GLY A 11 -17.26 9.05 -4.90
CA GLY A 11 -16.70 7.86 -5.54
C GLY A 11 -15.32 8.14 -6.11
N ILE A 12 -14.42 7.15 -5.99
CA ILE A 12 -13.16 7.15 -6.73
C ILE A 12 -13.47 7.08 -8.23
N PRO A 13 -12.75 7.83 -9.09
CA PRO A 13 -12.90 7.72 -10.54
C PRO A 13 -12.84 6.25 -10.99
N PRO A 14 -13.81 5.75 -11.78
CA PRO A 14 -13.94 4.31 -12.06
C PRO A 14 -12.69 3.68 -12.68
N GLU A 15 -12.03 4.38 -13.60
CA GLU A 15 -10.80 3.90 -14.24
C GLU A 15 -9.65 3.78 -13.23
N ALA A 16 -9.43 4.79 -12.38
CA ALA A 16 -8.41 4.74 -11.35
C ALA A 16 -8.69 3.64 -10.32
N HIS A 17 -9.97 3.44 -9.97
CA HIS A 17 -10.37 2.37 -9.08
C HIS A 17 -10.09 0.99 -9.70
N GLN A 18 -10.52 0.74 -10.94
CA GLN A 18 -10.31 -0.53 -11.62
C GLN A 18 -8.82 -0.85 -11.79
N ASN A 19 -8.02 0.13 -12.24
CA ASN A 19 -6.58 -0.05 -12.42
C ASN A 19 -5.88 -0.41 -11.10
N ALA A 20 -6.26 0.22 -9.99
CA ALA A 20 -5.70 -0.09 -8.68
C ALA A 20 -6.07 -1.51 -8.21
N MET A 21 -7.32 -1.93 -8.45
CA MET A 21 -7.79 -3.28 -8.13
C MET A 21 -7.04 -4.34 -8.93
N ASP A 22 -6.85 -4.13 -10.23
CA ASP A 22 -6.16 -5.09 -11.09
C ASP A 22 -4.66 -5.17 -10.77
N ALA A 23 -4.02 -4.03 -10.46
CA ALA A 23 -2.65 -4.01 -9.98
C ALA A 23 -2.49 -4.74 -8.64
N ALA A 24 -3.44 -4.58 -7.71
CA ALA A 24 -3.42 -5.30 -6.44
C ALA A 24 -3.54 -6.82 -6.64
N ARG A 25 -4.46 -7.27 -7.51
CA ARG A 25 -4.65 -8.71 -7.81
C ARG A 25 -3.46 -9.35 -8.51
N GLY A 26 -2.73 -8.59 -9.33
CA GLY A 26 -1.65 -9.10 -10.18
C GLY A 26 -0.25 -8.95 -9.60
N CYS A 27 -0.10 -8.39 -8.40
CA CYS A 27 1.23 -8.19 -7.80
C CYS A 27 1.66 -9.38 -6.92
N ASP A 28 2.95 -9.70 -6.96
CA ASP A 28 3.55 -10.70 -6.05
C ASP A 28 4.01 -10.07 -4.72
N LEU A 29 4.17 -8.74 -4.71
CA LEU A 29 4.60 -7.93 -3.57
C LEU A 29 3.86 -6.60 -3.57
N MET A 30 3.29 -6.20 -2.43
CA MET A 30 2.75 -4.86 -2.22
C MET A 30 3.47 -4.15 -1.07
N LEU A 31 4.04 -2.98 -1.36
CA LEU A 31 4.57 -2.06 -0.36
C LEU A 31 3.47 -1.08 0.06
N VAL A 32 3.14 -1.05 1.35
CA VAL A 32 2.18 -0.10 1.94
C VAL A 32 2.92 0.88 2.82
N VAL A 33 3.00 2.15 2.38
CA VAL A 33 3.93 3.12 2.94
C VAL A 33 3.19 4.34 3.49
N GLY A 34 3.42 4.66 4.77
CA GLY A 34 3.01 5.94 5.36
C GLY A 34 1.49 6.19 5.40
N THR A 35 0.68 5.13 5.56
CA THR A 35 -0.79 5.23 5.66
C THR A 35 -1.29 4.46 6.88
N SER A 36 -2.38 4.93 7.50
CA SER A 36 -3.08 4.20 8.57
C SER A 36 -3.84 2.98 8.05
N GLY A 37 -4.08 2.90 6.73
CA GLY A 37 -4.87 1.82 6.13
C GLY A 37 -6.35 1.85 6.49
N THR A 38 -6.92 3.00 6.84
CA THR A 38 -8.31 3.09 7.35
C THR A 38 -9.30 3.75 6.40
N VAL A 39 -8.85 4.37 5.30
CA VAL A 39 -9.73 5.12 4.38
C VAL A 39 -10.15 4.23 3.21
N ALA A 40 -11.42 3.87 3.18
CA ALA A 40 -12.02 3.12 2.09
C ALA A 40 -12.23 3.99 0.83
N PRO A 41 -12.16 3.41 -0.38
CA PRO A 41 -11.88 2.00 -0.66
C PRO A 41 -10.39 1.65 -0.75
N ALA A 42 -9.48 2.64 -0.67
CA ALA A 42 -8.04 2.40 -0.84
C ALA A 42 -7.46 1.42 0.21
N SER A 43 -8.00 1.43 1.43
CA SER A 43 -7.64 0.49 2.50
C SER A 43 -7.88 -0.99 2.16
N PHE A 44 -8.68 -1.30 1.14
CA PHE A 44 -8.97 -2.68 0.76
C PHE A 44 -7.85 -3.30 -0.08
N LEU A 45 -7.03 -2.49 -0.75
CA LEU A 45 -6.02 -2.96 -1.70
C LEU A 45 -5.01 -3.95 -1.11
N PRO A 46 -4.46 -3.74 0.11
CA PRO A 46 -3.54 -4.72 0.71
C PRO A 46 -4.22 -6.07 0.98
N GLY A 47 -5.49 -6.07 1.40
CA GLY A 47 -6.25 -7.30 1.61
C GLY A 47 -6.49 -8.05 0.30
N ILE A 48 -6.88 -7.34 -0.76
CA ILE A 48 -7.07 -7.92 -2.09
C ILE A 48 -5.77 -8.54 -2.60
N ALA A 49 -4.64 -7.83 -2.48
CA ALA A 49 -3.34 -8.36 -2.88
C ALA A 49 -2.98 -9.62 -2.07
N LYS A 50 -3.21 -9.60 -0.76
CA LYS A 50 -2.96 -10.73 0.14
C LYS A 50 -3.77 -11.97 -0.25
N GLU A 51 -5.05 -11.79 -0.56
CA GLU A 51 -5.95 -12.86 -1.02
C GLU A 51 -5.49 -13.49 -2.34
N HIS A 52 -4.75 -12.74 -3.17
CA HIS A 52 -4.19 -13.21 -4.44
C HIS A 52 -2.75 -13.72 -4.31
N GLY A 53 -2.24 -13.87 -3.07
CA GLY A 53 -0.94 -14.47 -2.80
C GLY A 53 0.22 -13.49 -2.73
N ALA A 54 -0.03 -12.18 -2.81
CA ALA A 54 1.02 -11.18 -2.67
C ALA A 54 1.63 -11.19 -1.26
N TYR A 55 2.94 -10.96 -1.20
CA TYR A 55 3.63 -10.64 0.05
C TYR A 55 3.39 -9.17 0.41
N ILE A 56 3.00 -8.89 1.64
CA ILE A 56 2.63 -7.53 2.07
C ILE A 56 3.68 -6.98 3.01
N VAL A 57 4.33 -5.88 2.59
CA VAL A 57 5.30 -5.16 3.43
C VAL A 57 4.72 -3.81 3.80
N GLU A 58 4.63 -3.53 5.08
CA GLU A 58 4.27 -2.22 5.59
C GLU A 58 5.50 -1.43 6.03
N ILE A 59 5.57 -0.16 5.66
CA ILE A 59 6.58 0.78 6.14
C ILE A 59 5.86 1.94 6.82
N ASN A 60 5.87 1.96 8.16
CA ASN A 60 5.19 2.98 8.93
C ASN A 60 5.76 3.17 10.34
N LEU A 61 5.72 4.40 10.85
CA LEU A 61 6.25 4.75 12.17
C LEU A 61 5.48 4.06 13.31
N ALA A 62 4.16 3.96 13.16
CA ALA A 62 3.27 3.35 14.13
C ALA A 62 2.66 2.07 13.56
N ARG A 63 2.28 1.16 14.44
CA ARG A 63 1.47 -0.02 14.07
C ARG A 63 0.09 0.44 13.61
N THR A 64 -0.42 -0.18 12.56
CA THR A 64 -1.75 0.08 11.98
C THR A 64 -2.59 -1.20 11.96
N GLU A 65 -3.81 -1.11 11.41
CA GLU A 65 -4.62 -2.30 11.15
C GLU A 65 -3.97 -3.23 10.12
N ILE A 66 -3.20 -2.67 9.17
CA ILE A 66 -2.43 -3.46 8.21
C ILE A 66 -1.37 -4.29 8.95
N THR A 67 -0.64 -3.68 9.91
CA THR A 67 0.36 -4.40 10.73
C THR A 67 -0.22 -5.62 11.44
N ARG A 68 -1.47 -5.51 11.91
CA ARG A 68 -2.08 -6.52 12.77
C ARG A 68 -2.72 -7.66 11.98
N GLN A 69 -3.27 -7.36 10.81
CA GLN A 69 -4.19 -8.26 10.12
C GLN A 69 -3.63 -8.80 8.80
N ILE A 70 -2.76 -8.05 8.11
CA ILE A 70 -2.46 -8.29 6.69
C ILE A 70 -0.95 -8.37 6.40
N ALA A 71 -0.13 -7.55 7.06
CA ALA A 71 1.29 -7.44 6.77
C ALA A 71 2.05 -8.73 7.10
N ASP A 72 2.88 -9.19 6.17
CA ASP A 72 3.86 -10.25 6.39
C ASP A 72 5.15 -9.71 7.04
N LEU A 73 5.51 -8.47 6.70
CA LEU A 73 6.64 -7.75 7.26
C LEU A 73 6.25 -6.31 7.56
N SER A 74 6.61 -5.82 8.74
CA SER A 74 6.43 -4.41 9.11
C SER A 74 7.76 -3.77 9.48
N ILE A 75 8.09 -2.68 8.79
CA ILE A 75 9.29 -1.87 8.99
C ILE A 75 8.87 -0.59 9.73
N HIS A 76 9.32 -0.48 10.99
CA HIS A 76 8.99 0.63 11.87
C HIS A 76 10.01 1.77 11.77
N GLU A 77 10.09 2.39 10.59
CA GLU A 77 11.01 3.50 10.30
C GLU A 77 10.31 4.57 9.44
N PRO A 78 10.82 5.82 9.42
CA PRO A 78 10.39 6.81 8.44
C PRO A 78 10.61 6.27 7.02
N ALA A 79 9.59 6.41 6.15
CA ALA A 79 9.67 5.96 4.76
C ALA A 79 10.88 6.55 4.01
N GLY A 80 11.23 7.80 4.30
CA GLY A 80 12.40 8.48 3.73
C GLY A 80 13.76 7.89 4.14
N LEU A 81 13.81 7.04 5.16
CA LEU A 81 15.01 6.28 5.56
C LEU A 81 14.93 4.82 5.10
N ALA A 82 13.77 4.20 5.23
CA ALA A 82 13.57 2.79 4.91
C ALA A 82 13.66 2.52 3.40
N LEU A 83 12.97 3.31 2.56
CA LEU A 83 12.89 3.05 1.13
C LEU A 83 14.26 3.13 0.42
N PRO A 84 15.13 4.14 0.68
CA PRO A 84 16.47 4.16 0.11
C PRO A 84 17.28 2.91 0.45
N ARG A 85 17.18 2.41 1.69
CA ARG A 85 17.89 1.19 2.12
C ARG A 85 17.37 -0.05 1.42
N VAL A 86 16.05 -0.15 1.21
CA VAL A 86 15.44 -1.24 0.42
C VAL A 86 15.97 -1.21 -1.01
N VAL A 87 16.03 -0.02 -1.64
CA VAL A 87 16.59 0.13 -2.99
C VAL A 87 18.06 -0.28 -3.04
N THR A 88 18.89 0.18 -2.09
CA THR A 88 20.31 -0.22 -2.00
C THR A 88 20.45 -1.75 -1.90
N ALA A 89 19.69 -2.38 -1.00
CA ALA A 89 19.74 -3.83 -0.83
C ALA A 89 19.32 -4.59 -2.10
N LEU A 90 18.30 -4.10 -2.84
CA LEU A 90 17.89 -4.70 -4.12
C LEU A 90 18.97 -4.60 -5.19
N VAL A 91 19.73 -3.50 -5.23
CA VAL A 91 20.85 -3.33 -6.17
C VAL A 91 22.00 -4.29 -5.85
N GLU A 92 22.28 -4.54 -4.56
CA GLU A 92 23.34 -5.45 -4.13
C GLU A 92 23.03 -6.94 -4.34
N LEU A 93 21.74 -7.28 -4.52
CA LEU A 93 21.28 -8.66 -4.77
C LEU A 93 21.39 -9.10 -6.25
N ASN A 94 21.61 -8.15 -7.16
CA ASN A 94 21.77 -8.38 -8.60
C ASN A 94 23.24 -8.32 -9.03
#